data_AF-A0A2G4IAU3-F1
#
_entry.id   AF-A0A2G4IAU3-F1
#
_cell.length_a   1.000
_cell.length_b   1.000
_cell.length_c   1.000
_cell.angle_alpha   90.00
_cell.angle_beta   90.00
_cell.angle_gamma   90.00
#
_symmetry.space_group_name_H-M   'P 1'
#
loop_
_entity.id
_entity.type
_entity.pdbx_description
1 polymer ?
#
loop_
_entity_poly.entity_id
_entity_poly.type
_entity_poly.pdbx_seq_one_letter_code
_entity_poly.pdbx_strand_id
1 'polypeptide(L)'
;MRLLTSAATKMHGRSFLPLARGEGVPGRDALLYEYYWERNYPYTPTMHAVRTDRWKYIRYHGVWDRDELYDLAADPDEALNLIHEPAHAATVKQLNARLFELLAETQGQSMPLLRDLGETYPTRKQGGAKAAEFPAPFLKP
;
A
#
# COMPACT_ATOMS: atom_id res chain seq x y z
N MET A 1 -20.47 39.82 -8.77
CA MET A 1 -19.73 39.29 -7.61
C MET A 1 -20.00 37.80 -7.51
N ARG A 2 -19.15 36.97 -8.12
CA ARG A 2 -19.30 35.50 -8.08
C ARG A 2 -18.57 35.05 -6.82
N LEU A 3 -19.34 34.65 -5.80
CA LEU A 3 -18.80 33.97 -4.63
C LEU A 3 -18.12 32.70 -5.15
N LEU A 4 -16.81 32.61 -4.94
CA LEU A 4 -16.06 31.38 -5.12
C LEU A 4 -16.58 30.41 -4.05
N THR A 5 -17.54 29.58 -4.42
CA THR A 5 -17.92 28.41 -3.65
C THR A 5 -16.65 27.60 -3.50
N SER A 6 -16.15 27.51 -2.26
CA SER A 6 -15.06 26.62 -1.89
C SER A 6 -15.30 25.27 -2.53
N ALA A 7 -14.45 24.86 -3.46
CA ALA A 7 -14.39 23.49 -3.92
C ALA A 7 -13.87 22.63 -2.75
N ALA A 8 -14.73 22.42 -1.75
CA ALA A 8 -14.58 21.34 -0.78
C ALA A 8 -14.94 20.03 -1.51
N THR A 9 -14.17 19.74 -2.56
CA THR A 9 -13.93 18.37 -2.99
C THR A 9 -13.45 17.63 -1.74
N LYS A 10 -14.01 16.45 -1.45
CA LYS A 10 -13.66 15.66 -0.26
C LYS A 10 -12.16 15.37 -0.25
N MET A 11 -11.39 16.17 0.49
CA MET A 11 -9.95 15.97 0.67
C MET A 11 -9.74 15.00 1.83
N HIS A 12 -9.03 13.90 1.58
CA HIS A 12 -8.62 12.98 2.64
C HIS A 12 -7.45 13.53 3.48
N GLY A 13 -6.68 14.48 2.92
CA GLY A 13 -5.55 15.12 3.60
C GLY A 13 -5.96 16.21 4.59
N ARG A 14 -5.18 16.36 5.65
CA ARG A 14 -5.24 17.50 6.59
C ARG A 14 -4.10 18.47 6.32
N SER A 15 -4.32 19.76 6.58
CA SER A 15 -3.28 20.79 6.43
C SER A 15 -2.07 20.52 7.31
N PHE A 16 -0.87 20.69 6.78
CA PHE A 16 0.40 20.63 7.52
C PHE A 16 0.74 21.96 8.21
N LEU A 17 0.02 23.05 7.91
CA LEU A 17 0.34 24.39 8.39
C LEU A 17 0.46 24.52 9.92
N PRO A 18 -0.42 23.90 10.74
CA PRO A 18 -0.28 23.97 12.20
C PRO A 18 1.06 23.38 12.70
N LEU A 19 1.48 22.24 12.13
CA LEU A 19 2.79 21.63 12.44
C LEU A 19 3.95 22.56 12.09
N ALA A 20 3.87 23.24 10.93
CA ALA A 20 4.88 24.21 10.51
C ALA A 20 4.95 25.44 11.43
N ARG A 21 3.88 25.74 12.18
CA ARG A 21 3.82 26.81 13.19
C ARG A 21 4.24 26.35 14.59
N GLY A 22 4.62 25.09 14.75
CA GLY A 22 4.94 24.50 16.05
C GLY A 22 3.71 24.20 16.91
N GLU A 23 2.52 24.20 16.31
CA GLU A 23 1.28 23.84 17.00
C GLU A 23 1.16 22.31 17.10
N GLY A 24 0.64 21.81 18.23
CA GLY A 24 0.32 20.40 18.38
C GLY A 24 -0.90 20.03 17.54
N VAL A 25 -0.77 18.98 16.72
CA VAL A 25 -1.92 18.39 16.02
C VAL A 25 -2.11 16.95 16.48
N PRO A 26 -3.36 16.44 16.50
CA PRO A 26 -3.59 15.02 16.65
C PRO A 26 -2.83 14.26 15.56
N GLY A 27 -1.99 13.31 15.97
CA GLY A 27 -1.30 12.40 15.06
C GLY A 27 -2.28 11.51 14.29
N ARG A 28 -1.77 10.83 13.26
CA ARG A 28 -2.46 9.71 12.63
C ARG A 28 -1.93 8.42 13.23
N ASP A 29 -2.82 7.49 13.53
CA ASP A 29 -2.51 6.15 14.02
C ASP A 29 -2.00 5.23 12.89
N ALA A 30 -2.48 5.48 11.66
CA ALA A 30 -2.09 4.73 10.48
C ALA A 30 -2.07 5.60 9.22
N LEU A 31 -1.34 5.13 8.22
CA LEU A 31 -1.36 5.61 6.84
C LEU A 31 -1.96 4.51 5.96
N LEU A 32 -3.01 4.85 5.21
CA LEU A 32 -3.51 4.06 4.09
C LEU A 32 -2.72 4.42 2.83
N TYR A 33 -2.24 3.39 2.12
CA TYR A 33 -1.60 3.53 0.82
C TYR A 33 -2.35 2.65 -0.19
N GLU A 34 -2.64 3.20 -1.36
CA GLU A 34 -3.36 2.52 -2.44
C GLU A 34 -2.60 2.74 -3.75
N TYR A 35 -2.33 1.66 -4.46
CA TYR A 35 -1.80 1.69 -5.81
C TYR A 35 -2.65 0.76 -6.68
N TYR A 36 -3.18 1.28 -7.78
CA TYR A 36 -4.00 0.51 -8.71
C TYR A 36 -3.17 0.09 -9.92
N TRP A 37 -3.36 -1.15 -10.34
CA TRP A 37 -2.72 -1.72 -11.52
C TRP A 37 -2.96 -0.85 -12.76
N GLU A 38 -1.93 -0.71 -13.57
CA GLU A 38 -1.97 -0.02 -14.85
C GLU A 38 -1.21 -0.79 -15.93
N ARG A 39 -1.65 -0.65 -17.19
CA ARG A 39 -1.11 -1.45 -18.30
C ARG A 39 0.36 -1.17 -18.62
N ASN A 40 0.83 0.06 -18.39
CA ASN A 40 2.21 0.44 -18.70
C ASN A 40 3.23 -0.26 -17.80
N TYR A 41 2.83 -0.56 -16.55
CA TYR A 41 3.66 -1.17 -15.53
C TYR A 41 2.98 -2.43 -14.98
N PRO A 42 2.74 -3.45 -15.82
CA PRO A 42 1.87 -4.57 -15.49
C PRO A 42 2.48 -5.53 -14.44
N TYR A 43 3.71 -5.26 -14.02
CA TYR A 43 4.48 -6.06 -13.07
C TYR A 43 4.17 -5.72 -11.61
N THR A 44 3.51 -4.58 -11.37
CA THR A 44 3.05 -4.18 -10.03
C THR A 44 1.53 -4.39 -9.95
N PRO A 45 1.06 -5.45 -9.26
CA PRO A 45 -0.37 -5.66 -9.03
C PRO A 45 -0.98 -4.52 -8.21
N THR A 46 -2.31 -4.39 -8.26
CA THR A 46 -3.03 -3.50 -7.34
C THR A 46 -2.69 -3.90 -5.90
N MET A 47 -2.23 -2.94 -5.11
CA MET A 47 -1.83 -3.12 -3.72
C MET A 47 -2.52 -2.12 -2.82
N HIS A 48 -2.85 -2.58 -1.62
CA HIS A 48 -3.31 -1.73 -0.53
C HIS A 48 -2.44 -2.01 0.68
N ALA A 49 -2.03 -0.96 1.38
CA ALA A 49 -1.19 -1.11 2.55
C ALA A 49 -1.64 -0.24 3.70
N VAL A 50 -1.40 -0.74 4.91
CA VAL A 50 -1.54 0.00 6.16
C VAL A 50 -0.18 0.10 6.81
N ARG A 51 0.26 1.32 7.09
CA ARG A 51 1.49 1.60 7.82
C ARG A 51 1.15 2.30 9.13
N THR A 52 1.46 1.63 10.24
CA THR A 52 1.44 2.19 11.59
C THR A 52 2.86 2.64 11.98
N ASP A 53 3.07 3.05 13.23
CA ASP A 53 4.43 3.38 13.71
C ASP A 53 5.37 2.16 13.76
N ARG A 54 4.82 0.96 13.99
CA ARG A 54 5.61 -0.28 14.12
C ARG A 54 5.47 -1.22 12.94
N TRP A 55 4.29 -1.32 12.34
CA TRP A 55 4.00 -2.34 11.34
C TRP A 55 3.62 -1.76 10.00
N LYS A 56 4.10 -2.39 8.93
CA LYS A 56 3.57 -2.22 7.58
C LYS A 56 2.98 -3.54 7.11
N TYR A 57 1.71 -3.51 6.72
CA TYR A 57 1.02 -4.63 6.09
C TYR A 57 0.66 -4.25 4.66
N ILE A 58 0.94 -5.14 3.71
CA ILE A 58 0.63 -4.96 2.28
C ILE A 58 -0.22 -6.14 1.83
N ARG A 59 -1.32 -5.83 1.14
CA ARG A 59 -2.21 -6.80 0.53
C ARG A 59 -2.29 -6.60 -0.97
N TYR A 60 -2.17 -7.69 -1.71
CA TYR A 60 -2.28 -7.67 -3.16
C TYR A 60 -3.65 -8.14 -3.64
N HIS A 61 -4.28 -7.35 -4.52
CA HIS A 61 -5.54 -7.75 -5.13
C HIS A 61 -5.30 -8.79 -6.23
N GLY A 62 -5.96 -9.94 -6.14
CA GLY A 62 -5.86 -11.03 -7.12
C GLY A 62 -4.61 -11.91 -6.98
N VAL A 63 -3.69 -11.59 -6.07
CA VAL A 63 -2.47 -12.37 -5.78
C VAL A 63 -2.47 -12.71 -4.29
N TRP A 64 -2.95 -13.89 -3.93
CA TRP A 64 -3.21 -14.24 -2.53
C TRP A 64 -2.00 -14.81 -1.78
N ASP A 65 -0.93 -15.18 -2.49
CA ASP A 65 0.27 -15.82 -1.92
C ASP A 65 1.43 -14.84 -1.75
N ARG A 66 1.20 -13.52 -1.91
CA ARG A 66 2.28 -12.52 -1.91
C ARG A 66 2.07 -11.37 -0.93
N ASP A 67 1.09 -11.43 -0.02
CA ASP A 67 0.94 -10.42 1.02
C ASP A 67 2.24 -10.26 1.83
N GLU A 68 2.43 -9.09 2.44
CA GLU A 68 3.68 -8.75 3.14
C GLU A 68 3.39 -8.15 4.52
N LEU A 69 4.25 -8.47 5.49
CA LEU A 69 4.25 -7.86 6.82
C LEU A 69 5.68 -7.52 7.23
N TYR A 70 5.91 -6.28 7.66
CA TYR A 70 7.21 -5.80 8.15
C TYR A 70 7.10 -5.17 9.54
N ASP A 71 8.00 -5.53 10.45
CA ASP A 71 8.20 -4.84 11.74
C ASP A 71 9.19 -3.68 11.53
N LEU A 72 8.69 -2.49 11.24
CA LEU A 72 9.48 -1.29 10.98
C LEU A 72 10.36 -0.86 12.17
N ALA A 73 10.06 -1.33 13.38
CA ALA A 73 10.90 -1.03 14.55
C ALA A 73 12.14 -1.93 14.59
N ALA A 74 12.04 -3.17 14.12
CA ALA A 74 13.14 -4.14 14.07
C ALA A 74 13.84 -4.20 12.70
N ASP A 75 13.13 -3.86 11.64
CA ASP A 75 13.51 -3.94 10.23
C ASP A 75 13.09 -2.64 9.50
N PRO A 76 13.80 -1.53 9.72
CA PRO A 76 13.47 -0.23 9.13
C PRO A 76 13.67 -0.21 7.60
N ASP A 77 14.45 -1.14 7.06
CA ASP A 77 14.73 -1.28 5.62
C ASP A 77 13.73 -2.22 4.90
N GLU A 78 12.76 -2.78 5.63
CA GLU A 78 11.72 -3.69 5.10
C GLU A 78 12.31 -4.90 4.35
N ALA A 79 13.42 -5.47 4.87
CA ALA A 79 14.14 -6.55 4.23
C ALA A 79 13.56 -7.95 4.52
N LEU A 80 12.86 -8.13 5.65
CA LEU A 80 12.35 -9.41 6.12
C LEU A 80 10.82 -9.44 6.16
N ASN A 81 10.21 -10.11 5.17
CA ASN A 81 8.78 -10.33 5.16
C ASN A 81 8.36 -11.41 6.17
N LEU A 82 7.56 -11.03 7.17
CA LEU A 82 7.08 -11.85 8.27
C LEU A 82 5.67 -12.44 8.03
N ILE A 83 5.09 -12.29 6.83
CA ILE A 83 3.69 -12.66 6.55
C ILE A 83 3.35 -14.12 6.89
N HIS A 84 4.32 -15.04 6.76
CA HIS A 84 4.13 -16.48 6.97
C HIS A 84 4.59 -16.96 8.36
N GLU A 85 5.14 -16.06 9.18
CA GLU A 85 5.59 -16.41 10.52
C GLU A 85 4.38 -16.57 11.47
N PRO A 86 4.13 -17.77 12.03
CA PRO A 86 2.93 -18.03 12.83
C PRO A 86 2.77 -17.09 14.03
N ALA A 87 3.88 -16.60 14.59
CA ALA A 87 3.91 -15.67 15.71
C ALA A 87 3.20 -14.33 15.39
N HIS A 88 3.11 -13.94 14.11
CA HIS A 88 2.54 -12.68 13.67
C HIS A 88 1.12 -12.79 13.09
N ALA A 89 0.52 -13.99 13.08
CA ALA A 89 -0.81 -14.22 12.50
C ALA A 89 -1.91 -13.31 13.09
N ALA A 90 -1.85 -13.02 14.39
CA ALA A 90 -2.78 -12.10 15.04
C ALA A 90 -2.61 -10.66 14.54
N THR A 91 -1.36 -10.20 14.37
CA THR A 91 -1.04 -8.88 13.81
C THR A 91 -1.51 -8.75 12.37
N VAL A 92 -1.29 -9.76 11.53
CA VAL A 92 -1.80 -9.79 10.15
C VAL A 92 -3.31 -9.64 10.13
N LYS A 93 -4.03 -10.42 10.94
CA LYS A 93 -5.50 -10.34 11.03
C LYS A 93 -5.98 -8.95 11.47
N GLN A 94 -5.32 -8.36 12.46
CA GLN A 94 -5.64 -7.02 12.94
C GLN A 94 -5.43 -5.95 11.87
N LEU A 95 -4.28 -5.97 11.19
CA LEU A 95 -3.96 -4.97 10.16
C LEU A 95 -4.80 -5.15 8.91
N ASN A 96 -5.18 -6.38 8.57
CA ASN A 96 -6.13 -6.64 7.49
C ASN A 96 -7.52 -6.04 7.81
N ALA A 97 -8.00 -6.19 9.05
CA ALA A 97 -9.24 -5.54 9.47
C ALA A 97 -9.12 -4.01 9.40
N ARG A 98 -8.02 -3.45 9.94
CA ARG A 98 -7.76 -2.00 9.92
C ARG A 98 -7.69 -1.45 8.49
N LEU A 99 -7.12 -2.20 7.55
CA LEU A 99 -7.09 -1.83 6.13
C LEU A 99 -8.50 -1.60 5.59
N PHE A 100 -9.42 -2.52 5.84
CA PHE A 100 -10.79 -2.42 5.34
C PHE A 100 -11.62 -1.34 6.05
N GLU A 101 -11.36 -1.10 7.33
CA GLU A 101 -11.93 0.05 8.05
C GLU A 101 -11.50 1.36 7.38
N LEU A 102 -10.20 1.54 7.13
CA LEU A 102 -9.66 2.73 6.47
C LEU A 102 -10.25 2.90 5.06
N LEU A 103 -10.34 1.83 4.26
CA LEU A 103 -10.97 1.89 2.93
C LEU A 103 -12.46 2.28 3.01
N ALA A 104 -13.18 1.84 4.04
CA ALA A 104 -14.56 2.27 4.25
C ALA A 104 -14.66 3.74 4.64
N GLU A 105 -13.79 4.21 5.55
CA GLU A 105 -13.70 5.60 5.99
C GLU A 105 -13.37 6.56 4.83
N THR A 106 -12.50 6.16 3.91
CA THR A 106 -12.04 6.96 2.75
C THR A 106 -12.85 6.74 1.48
N GLN A 107 -13.91 5.91 1.54
CA GLN A 107 -14.69 5.51 0.37
C GLN A 107 -13.86 4.80 -0.72
N GLY A 108 -12.71 4.19 -0.37
CA GLY A 108 -11.81 3.43 -1.25
C GLY A 108 -12.23 1.99 -1.54
N GLN A 109 -13.52 1.66 -1.41
CA GLN A 109 -14.02 0.29 -1.60
C GLN A 109 -14.14 -0.13 -3.07
N SER A 110 -13.93 0.80 -4.01
CA SER A 110 -13.97 0.55 -5.45
C SER A 110 -12.61 0.78 -6.08
N MET A 111 -12.20 -0.14 -6.94
CA MET A 111 -11.00 0.03 -7.76
C MET A 111 -11.39 0.62 -9.12
N PRO A 112 -10.73 1.69 -9.58
CA PRO A 112 -11.01 2.26 -10.88
C PRO A 112 -10.53 1.33 -12.00
N LEU A 113 -11.33 1.22 -13.06
CA LEU A 113 -10.87 0.65 -14.33
C LEU A 113 -10.21 1.77 -15.14
N LEU A 114 -8.88 1.84 -15.07
CA LEU A 114 -8.10 2.86 -15.75
C LEU A 114 -7.99 2.57 -17.25
N ARG A 115 -7.99 3.62 -18.08
CA ARG A 115 -7.66 3.53 -19.50
C ARG A 115 -6.16 3.35 -19.69
N ASP A 116 -5.77 2.68 -20.76
CA ASP A 116 -4.38 2.62 -21.18
C ASP A 116 -3.92 4.03 -21.62
N LEU A 117 -2.84 4.52 -21.03
CA LEU A 117 -2.29 5.85 -21.30
C LEU A 117 -0.78 5.72 -21.42
N GLY A 118 -0.14 6.18 -22.50
CA GLY A 118 1.32 6.18 -22.61
C GLY A 118 1.91 4.93 -23.25
N GLU A 119 3.22 4.73 -23.05
CA GLU A 119 3.99 3.64 -23.65
C GLU A 119 3.93 2.37 -22.80
N THR A 120 3.98 1.22 -23.48
CA THR A 120 4.06 -0.09 -22.81
C THR A 120 5.45 -0.70 -23.01
N TYR A 121 5.90 -1.47 -22.02
CA TYR A 121 7.23 -2.09 -22.02
C TYR A 121 7.13 -3.62 -22.03
N PRO A 122 6.56 -4.25 -23.07
CA PRO A 122 6.30 -5.70 -23.08
C PRO A 122 7.58 -6.54 -23.19
N THR A 123 8.70 -5.96 -23.60
CA THR A 123 9.95 -6.68 -23.86
C THR A 123 10.87 -6.71 -22.63
N ARG A 124 11.89 -7.60 -22.68
CA ARG A 124 12.97 -7.68 -21.70
C ARG A 124 14.30 -7.40 -22.39
N LYS A 125 15.22 -6.75 -21.68
CA LYS A 125 16.58 -6.52 -22.18
C LYS A 125 17.29 -7.86 -22.38
N GLN A 126 17.76 -8.12 -23.60
CA GLN A 126 18.60 -9.28 -23.88
C GLN A 126 19.89 -9.21 -23.05
N GLY A 127 20.24 -10.29 -22.34
CA GLY A 127 21.37 -10.31 -21.40
C GLY A 127 21.15 -9.54 -20.09
N GLY A 128 19.92 -9.09 -19.82
CA GLY A 128 19.55 -8.49 -18.54
C GLY A 128 19.51 -9.50 -17.39
N ALA A 129 19.21 -8.99 -16.18
CA ALA A 129 18.99 -9.83 -15.02
C ALA A 129 17.88 -10.86 -15.28
N LYS A 130 18.10 -12.09 -14.84
CA LYS A 130 17.08 -13.14 -14.85
C LYS A 130 16.10 -12.90 -13.70
N ALA A 131 14.88 -13.43 -13.82
CA ALA A 131 13.98 -13.51 -12.68
C ALA A 131 14.66 -14.29 -11.55
N ALA A 132 14.48 -13.84 -10.31
CA ALA A 132 14.95 -14.57 -9.13
C ALA A 132 14.21 -15.91 -9.02
N GLU A 133 14.87 -16.90 -8.44
CA GLU A 133 14.20 -18.13 -8.04
C GLU A 133 13.20 -17.85 -6.91
N PHE A 134 12.15 -18.68 -6.81
CA PHE A 134 11.22 -18.58 -5.69
C PHE A 134 11.93 -18.93 -4.38
N PRO A 135 11.73 -18.16 -3.30
CA PRO A 135 12.23 -18.54 -1.98
C PRO A 135 11.67 -19.90 -1.54
N ALA A 136 12.46 -20.66 -0.78
CA ALA A 136 12.10 -22.01 -0.33
C ALA A 136 10.69 -22.13 0.29
N PRO A 137 10.19 -21.18 1.09
CA PRO A 137 8.82 -21.25 1.63
C PRO A 137 7.70 -21.30 0.59
N PHE A 138 7.95 -20.88 -0.66
CA PHE A 138 6.96 -20.90 -1.74
C PHE A 138 6.97 -22.18 -2.57
N LEU A 139 7.92 -23.07 -2.34
CA LEU A 139 8.06 -24.32 -3.07
C LEU A 139 7.38 -25.44 -2.28
N LYS A 140 6.47 -26.18 -2.93
CA LYS A 140 5.96 -27.44 -2.37
C LYS A 140 7.00 -28.54 -2.60
N PRO A 141 7.21 -29.44 -1.62
CA PRO A 141 8.10 -30.60 -1.77
C PRO A 141 7.60 -31.58 -2.84
#